data_AF-A0A9W6XL23-F1
#
_entry.id   AF-A0A9W6XL23-F1
#
_cell.length_a   1.000
_cell.length_b   1.000
_cell.length_c   1.000
_cell.angle_alpha   90.00
_cell.angle_beta   90.00
_cell.angle_gamma   90.00
#
_symmetry.space_group_name_H-M   'P 1'
#
loop_
_entity.id
_entity.type
_entity.pdbx_description
1 polymer ?
#
loop_
_entity_poly.entity_id
_entity_poly.type
_entity_poly.pdbx_seq_one_letter_code
_entity_poly.pdbx_strand_id
1 'polypeptide(L)'
;MLHYAHEDVQGGHQGITRTYERLRSEFYWPGMYAGVERYVKECTDCASGKGRSPNHGPSPGNIEPRRPFELVSMDFVTHMPESDRGTTFLLLFQDSFSGYIMCKPMPSMTAQDVAEAYEVQVFRRFGASSMIRHDQGPRFMSEVFTRFRELLGSKQRATQVYRPQANGQQERSVQTVIRSVKAYIAEADQSDWDDHAERRRFALNTSFDATRLDTPFYLVHGWDAQGTASAMLGPKPSSLPERTAYEWRRKFQRDYSYALACAEDLQKKARRVRSEEQTRKWQELSVRLKAGFETGDAVWLYIPKVQHGLSRTLAHLWYGPFRIEEIQDDLRVRLKVENTGYCANPWVHVSRLKPRAVFPRRPTTELDLEGDDDFDAALLPEDSWEPNNSNDEYEVEKILDLRWVKRTRTAKRTREYLVKWKGYDDPDWTPVSQLSCSALLYEFNQGVNAKARFQAMQAGDDHPRL
;
A
#
# COMPACT_ATOMS: atom_id res chain seq x y z
N MET A 1 12.58 32.51 -10.93
CA MET A 1 11.68 32.28 -9.78
C MET A 1 11.01 30.90 -9.82
N LEU A 2 10.11 30.62 -10.78
CA LEU A 2 9.43 29.31 -10.88
C LEU A 2 10.40 28.12 -11.00
N HIS A 3 11.48 28.27 -11.78
CA HIS A 3 12.58 27.30 -11.85
C HIS A 3 13.18 26.98 -10.47
N TYR A 4 13.56 28.00 -9.69
CA TYR A 4 14.14 27.81 -8.35
C TYR A 4 13.16 27.19 -7.35
N ALA A 5 11.88 27.55 -7.44
CA ALA A 5 10.87 27.00 -6.55
C ALA A 5 10.43 25.56 -6.88
N HIS A 6 10.70 25.08 -8.09
CA HIS A 6 10.28 23.76 -8.58
C HIS A 6 11.43 22.85 -9.04
N GLU A 7 12.18 23.22 -10.07
CA GLU A 7 13.18 22.36 -10.74
C GLU A 7 14.54 22.35 -10.07
N ASP A 8 14.94 23.47 -9.46
CA ASP A 8 16.19 23.55 -8.73
C ASP A 8 16.24 22.54 -7.57
N VAL A 9 17.44 22.22 -7.08
CA VAL A 9 17.65 21.31 -5.94
C VAL A 9 16.85 21.76 -4.72
N GLN A 10 16.73 23.08 -4.51
CA GLN A 10 15.90 23.64 -3.43
C GLN A 10 14.40 23.41 -3.68
N GLY A 11 14.01 23.43 -4.96
CA GLY A 11 12.68 23.15 -5.52
C GLY A 11 12.21 21.70 -5.32
N GLY A 12 13.05 20.73 -5.64
CA GLY A 12 12.81 19.30 -5.43
C GLY A 12 11.65 18.71 -6.23
N HIS A 13 11.29 19.33 -7.37
CA HIS A 13 10.19 18.96 -8.25
C HIS A 13 8.84 18.78 -7.53
N GLN A 14 8.58 19.52 -6.45
CA GLN A 14 7.39 19.34 -5.62
C GLN A 14 6.08 19.64 -6.37
N GLY A 15 4.96 19.11 -5.87
CA GLY A 15 3.64 19.31 -6.50
C GLY A 15 3.17 20.76 -6.46
N ILE A 16 2.19 21.10 -7.32
CA ILE A 16 1.66 22.46 -7.56
C ILE A 16 1.43 23.24 -6.26
N THR A 17 0.70 22.66 -5.30
CA THR A 17 0.38 23.34 -4.03
C THR A 17 1.63 23.70 -3.24
N ARG A 18 2.62 22.80 -3.15
CA ARG A 18 3.85 23.06 -2.40
C ARG A 18 4.72 24.10 -3.08
N THR A 19 4.83 24.03 -4.41
CA THR A 19 5.54 25.06 -5.18
C THR A 19 4.86 26.43 -5.05
N TYR A 20 3.52 26.47 -5.03
CA TYR A 20 2.76 27.70 -4.84
C TYR A 20 2.95 28.28 -3.44
N GLU A 21 2.78 27.49 -2.38
CA GLU A 21 2.95 27.96 -0.99
C GLU A 21 4.36 28.48 -0.73
N ARG A 22 5.39 27.85 -1.33
CA ARG A 22 6.77 28.33 -1.26
C ARG A 22 6.97 29.69 -1.93
N LEU A 23 6.28 29.94 -3.04
CA LEU A 23 6.38 31.22 -3.73
C LEU A 23 5.57 32.30 -3.04
N ARG A 24 4.41 31.94 -2.50
CA ARG A 24 3.47 32.84 -1.84
C ARG A 24 4.05 33.53 -0.60
N SER A 25 5.02 32.94 0.08
CA SER A 25 5.65 33.57 1.25
C SER A 25 6.49 34.79 0.91
N GLU A 26 6.99 34.88 -0.32
CA GLU A 26 7.95 35.92 -0.73
C GLU A 26 7.49 36.74 -1.93
N PHE A 27 6.56 36.21 -2.74
CA PHE A 27 6.18 36.80 -4.02
C PHE A 27 4.67 36.74 -4.24
N TYR A 28 4.17 37.73 -4.97
CA TYR A 28 2.79 37.77 -5.42
C TYR A 28 2.71 38.35 -6.84
N TRP A 29 1.87 37.76 -7.70
CA TRP A 29 1.46 38.37 -8.95
C TRP A 29 0.07 37.88 -9.38
N PRO A 30 -0.68 38.68 -10.17
CA PRO A 30 -1.97 38.25 -10.71
C PRO A 30 -1.85 36.94 -11.50
N GLY A 31 -2.66 35.94 -11.10
CA GLY A 31 -2.62 34.61 -11.72
C GLY A 31 -1.43 33.73 -11.28
N MET A 32 -0.77 34.03 -10.16
CA MET A 32 0.36 33.25 -9.64
C MET A 32 0.09 31.76 -9.57
N TYR A 33 -1.04 31.34 -9.00
CA TYR A 33 -1.40 29.92 -8.93
C TYR A 33 -1.49 29.27 -10.32
N ALA A 34 -2.13 29.93 -11.28
CA ALA A 34 -2.24 29.45 -12.66
C ALA A 34 -0.87 29.41 -13.38
N GLY A 35 0.03 30.35 -13.06
CA GLY A 35 1.42 30.33 -13.53
C GLY A 35 2.22 29.16 -12.97
N VAL A 36 2.10 28.90 -11.66
CA VAL A 36 2.74 27.76 -10.98
C VAL A 36 2.18 26.44 -11.51
N GLU A 37 0.86 26.31 -11.60
CA GLU A 37 0.21 25.11 -12.11
C GLU A 37 0.68 24.78 -13.53
N ARG A 38 0.76 25.79 -14.40
CA ARG A 38 1.28 25.66 -15.76
C ARG A 38 2.73 25.16 -15.76
N TYR A 39 3.61 25.83 -15.02
CA TYR A 39 5.04 25.49 -14.98
C TYR A 39 5.27 24.05 -14.50
N VAL A 40 4.60 23.65 -13.41
CA VAL A 40 4.72 22.29 -12.85
C VAL A 40 4.16 21.22 -13.80
N LYS A 41 3.08 21.52 -14.52
CA LYS A 41 2.48 20.60 -15.50
C LYS A 41 3.30 20.48 -16.79
N GLU A 42 4.07 21.50 -17.17
CA GLU A 42 4.96 21.51 -18.34
C GLU A 42 6.34 20.89 -18.07
N CYS A 43 6.76 20.81 -16.81
CA CYS A 43 8.04 20.23 -16.40
C CYS A 43 8.19 18.79 -16.92
N THR A 44 9.21 18.56 -17.75
CA THR A 44 9.47 17.28 -18.44
C THR A 44 9.82 16.16 -17.48
N ASP A 45 10.59 16.47 -16.43
CA ASP A 45 11.04 15.48 -15.45
C ASP A 45 9.88 15.01 -14.57
N CYS A 46 9.02 15.94 -14.16
CA CYS A 46 7.76 15.63 -13.50
C CYS A 46 6.81 14.86 -14.42
N ALA A 47 6.67 15.25 -15.69
CA ALA A 47 5.76 14.59 -16.61
C ALA A 47 6.16 13.14 -16.91
N SER A 48 7.47 12.88 -17.01
CA SER A 48 8.06 11.58 -17.33
C SER A 48 8.26 10.67 -16.11
N GLY A 49 8.60 11.24 -14.95
CA GLY A 49 8.87 10.52 -13.71
C GLY A 49 7.67 10.39 -12.78
N LYS A 50 6.74 11.37 -12.79
CA LYS A 50 5.56 11.40 -11.93
C LYS A 50 4.28 11.15 -12.72
N GLY A 51 3.63 10.03 -12.44
CA GLY A 51 2.34 9.69 -13.03
C GLY A 51 1.82 8.35 -12.52
N ARG A 52 0.50 8.25 -12.32
CA ARG A 52 -0.12 6.95 -12.04
C ARG A 52 0.12 6.03 -13.23
N SER A 53 0.36 4.75 -12.98
CA SER A 53 0.37 3.77 -14.06
C SER A 53 -0.97 3.83 -14.82
N PRO A 54 -0.95 3.62 -16.14
CA PRO A 54 -2.18 3.60 -16.91
C PRO A 54 -3.14 2.52 -16.39
N ASN A 55 -4.43 2.87 -16.26
CA ASN A 55 -5.44 1.92 -15.80
C ASN A 55 -5.52 0.72 -16.76
N HIS A 56 -5.30 -0.47 -16.21
CA HIS A 56 -5.11 -1.72 -16.94
C HIS A 56 -6.41 -2.28 -17.52
N GLY A 57 -7.04 -1.58 -18.48
CA GLY A 57 -8.09 -2.16 -19.32
C GLY A 57 -9.32 -2.71 -18.56
N PRO A 58 -10.24 -3.39 -19.27
CA PRO A 58 -11.17 -4.30 -18.62
C PRO A 58 -10.41 -5.50 -18.02
N SER A 59 -10.81 -5.92 -16.82
CA SER A 59 -10.25 -7.09 -16.15
C SER A 59 -10.46 -8.34 -17.01
N PRO A 60 -9.40 -9.00 -17.52
CA PRO A 60 -9.57 -10.28 -18.22
C PRO A 60 -10.10 -11.29 -17.20
N GLY A 61 -11.19 -11.97 -17.54
CA GLY A 61 -11.90 -12.90 -16.66
C GLY A 61 -10.97 -13.71 -15.74
N ASN A 62 -11.20 -13.57 -14.43
CA ASN A 62 -10.42 -14.26 -13.42
C ASN A 62 -10.73 -15.76 -13.46
N ILE A 63 -9.71 -16.60 -13.31
CA ILE A 63 -9.89 -18.03 -13.09
C ILE A 63 -10.76 -18.21 -11.83
N GLU A 64 -11.88 -18.94 -11.97
CA GLU A 64 -12.82 -19.25 -10.91
C GLU A 64 -12.53 -20.65 -10.39
N PRO A 65 -11.84 -20.78 -9.24
CA PRO A 65 -11.76 -22.07 -8.59
C PRO A 65 -13.15 -22.48 -8.12
N ARG A 66 -13.45 -23.77 -8.18
CA ARG A 66 -14.75 -24.36 -7.85
C ARG A 66 -14.73 -25.09 -6.50
N ARG A 67 -13.54 -25.35 -5.97
CA ARG A 67 -13.34 -26.04 -4.70
C ARG A 67 -12.07 -25.57 -3.99
N PRO A 68 -11.97 -25.78 -2.66
CA PRO A 68 -10.75 -25.48 -1.91
C PRO A 68 -9.51 -26.12 -2.53
N PHE A 69 -8.41 -25.36 -2.55
CA PHE A 69 -7.09 -25.74 -3.04
C PHE A 69 -7.02 -26.10 -4.53
N GLU A 70 -8.06 -25.82 -5.32
CA GLU A 70 -7.94 -25.94 -6.79
C GLU A 70 -6.91 -24.95 -7.36
N LEU A 71 -6.92 -23.72 -6.84
CA LEU A 71 -6.02 -22.63 -7.20
C LEU A 71 -5.41 -22.03 -5.94
N VAL A 72 -4.10 -22.21 -5.78
CA VAL A 72 -3.32 -21.57 -4.71
C VAL A 72 -2.49 -20.43 -5.29
N SER A 73 -2.61 -19.25 -4.71
CA SER A 73 -1.69 -18.14 -4.98
C SER A 73 -0.51 -18.18 -4.03
N MET A 74 0.66 -17.83 -4.55
CA MET A 74 1.93 -17.78 -3.83
C MET A 74 2.53 -16.38 -3.98
N ASP A 75 2.97 -15.81 -2.87
CA ASP A 75 3.62 -14.49 -2.86
C ASP A 75 4.71 -14.41 -1.79
N PHE A 76 5.69 -13.53 -2.01
CA PHE A 76 6.80 -13.31 -1.09
C PHE A 76 6.67 -11.94 -0.46
N VAL A 77 6.73 -11.89 0.87
CA VAL A 77 7.09 -10.66 1.57
C VAL A 77 8.59 -10.66 1.73
N THR A 78 9.25 -9.79 0.97
CA THR A 78 10.69 -9.55 1.03
C THR A 78 11.00 -8.40 1.99
N HIS A 79 12.26 -8.30 2.43
CA HIS A 79 12.75 -7.23 3.31
C HIS A 79 12.14 -7.24 4.72
N MET A 80 11.91 -8.42 5.29
CA MET A 80 11.62 -8.52 6.72
C MET A 80 12.93 -8.35 7.51
N PRO A 81 12.89 -7.79 8.74
CA PRO A 81 14.04 -7.80 9.63
C PRO A 81 14.48 -9.24 9.89
N GLU A 82 15.76 -9.47 10.17
CA GLU A 82 16.22 -10.79 10.54
C GLU A 82 15.56 -11.22 11.86
N SER A 83 14.83 -12.33 11.83
CA SER A 83 14.22 -12.88 13.03
C SER A 83 15.26 -13.57 13.93
N ASP A 84 14.90 -13.91 15.17
CA ASP A 84 15.72 -14.74 16.07
C ASP A 84 16.11 -16.10 15.46
N ARG A 85 15.29 -16.63 14.52
CA ARG A 85 15.56 -17.89 13.80
C ARG A 85 16.32 -17.71 12.48
N GLY A 86 16.87 -16.52 12.21
CA GLY A 86 17.60 -16.21 10.98
C GLY A 86 16.73 -16.16 9.72
N THR A 87 15.42 -15.98 9.85
CA THR A 87 14.50 -15.84 8.72
C THR A 87 14.36 -14.38 8.29
N THR A 88 14.30 -14.15 6.98
CA THR A 88 14.29 -12.81 6.35
C THR A 88 13.19 -12.67 5.31
N PHE A 89 12.52 -13.78 4.96
CA PHE A 89 11.45 -13.84 3.98
C PHE A 89 10.21 -14.50 4.58
N LEU A 90 9.03 -14.02 4.19
CA LEU A 90 7.77 -14.70 4.49
C LEU A 90 7.12 -15.16 3.19
N LEU A 91 7.06 -16.47 2.99
CA LEU A 91 6.30 -17.06 1.88
C LEU A 91 4.85 -17.22 2.29
N LEU A 92 3.94 -16.62 1.52
CA LEU A 92 2.51 -16.69 1.74
C LEU A 92 1.84 -17.52 0.65
N PHE A 93 1.04 -18.48 1.08
CA PHE A 93 0.11 -19.21 0.23
C PHE A 93 -1.32 -18.81 0.60
N GLN A 94 -2.16 -18.63 -0.40
CA GLN A 94 -3.59 -18.44 -0.19
C GLN A 94 -4.40 -19.34 -1.11
N ASP A 95 -5.40 -20.03 -0.57
CA ASP A 95 -6.41 -20.67 -1.40
C ASP A 95 -7.37 -19.62 -1.97
N SER A 96 -7.44 -19.56 -3.30
CA SER A 96 -8.30 -18.60 -3.99
C SER A 96 -9.80 -18.91 -3.81
N PHE A 97 -10.18 -20.15 -3.48
CA PHE A 97 -11.58 -20.50 -3.26
C PHE A 97 -12.05 -20.10 -1.85
N SER A 98 -11.42 -20.61 -0.79
CA SER A 98 -11.81 -20.39 0.61
C SER A 98 -11.22 -19.13 1.24
N GLY A 99 -10.17 -18.56 0.65
CA GLY A 99 -9.41 -17.46 1.24
C GLY A 99 -8.40 -17.91 2.29
N TYR A 100 -8.26 -19.22 2.53
CA TYR A 100 -7.42 -19.79 3.58
C TYR A 100 -5.95 -19.42 3.39
N ILE A 101 -5.37 -18.83 4.43
CA ILE A 101 -4.01 -18.30 4.41
C ILE A 101 -3.06 -19.28 5.11
N MET A 102 -1.95 -19.56 4.45
CA MET A 102 -0.81 -20.27 5.01
C MET A 102 0.43 -19.41 4.81
N CYS A 103 1.34 -19.45 5.77
CA CYS A 103 2.56 -18.68 5.73
C CYS A 103 3.74 -19.54 6.18
N LYS A 104 4.92 -19.27 5.66
CA LYS A 104 6.16 -19.92 6.10
C LYS A 104 7.28 -18.88 6.13
N PRO A 105 7.82 -18.54 7.31
CA PRO A 105 9.07 -17.82 7.41
C PRO A 105 10.22 -18.67 6.87
N MET A 106 11.11 -18.06 6.09
CA MET A 106 12.22 -18.73 5.44
C MET A 106 13.48 -17.86 5.46
N PRO A 107 14.68 -18.47 5.57
CA PRO A 107 15.96 -17.76 5.50
C PRO A 107 16.38 -17.43 4.06
N SER A 108 15.76 -18.08 3.08
CA SER A 108 16.21 -18.10 1.69
C SER A 108 15.01 -18.26 0.74
N MET A 109 15.16 -17.77 -0.48
CA MET A 109 14.18 -17.90 -1.58
C MET A 109 14.64 -18.89 -2.65
N THR A 110 15.52 -19.87 -2.33
CA THR A 110 15.94 -20.85 -3.34
C THR A 110 14.77 -21.68 -3.84
N ALA A 111 14.87 -22.19 -5.08
CA ALA A 111 13.84 -23.04 -5.65
C ALA A 111 13.54 -24.29 -4.80
N GLN A 112 14.56 -24.82 -4.12
CA GLN A 112 14.44 -25.96 -3.22
C GLN A 112 13.60 -25.59 -1.98
N ASP A 113 13.95 -24.50 -1.29
CA ASP A 113 13.25 -24.08 -0.07
C ASP A 113 11.78 -23.79 -0.33
N VAL A 114 11.46 -23.17 -1.47
CA VAL A 114 10.09 -22.87 -1.88
C VAL A 114 9.30 -24.14 -2.18
N ALA A 115 9.93 -25.12 -2.83
CA ALA A 115 9.30 -26.42 -3.12
C ALA A 115 9.01 -27.18 -1.82
N GLU A 116 9.95 -27.20 -0.87
CA GLU A 116 9.77 -27.82 0.44
C GLU A 116 8.70 -27.09 1.27
N ALA A 117 8.70 -25.76 1.24
CA ALA A 117 7.67 -24.96 1.92
C ALA A 117 6.28 -25.25 1.36
N TYR A 118 6.12 -25.35 0.04
CA TYR A 118 4.84 -25.73 -0.57
C TYR A 118 4.45 -27.16 -0.19
N GLU A 119 5.40 -28.10 -0.21
CA GLU A 119 5.17 -29.49 0.17
C GLU A 119 4.66 -29.62 1.61
N VAL A 120 5.30 -28.92 2.55
CA VAL A 120 4.94 -28.97 3.98
C VAL A 120 3.64 -28.19 4.29
N GLN A 121 3.47 -27.01 3.69
CA GLN A 121 2.36 -26.12 4.04
C GLN A 121 1.06 -26.43 3.29
N VAL A 122 1.17 -26.87 2.04
CA VAL A 122 0.00 -27.09 1.17
C VAL A 122 -0.18 -28.58 0.93
N PHE A 123 0.81 -29.25 0.34
CA PHE A 123 0.63 -30.63 -0.15
C PHE A 123 0.33 -31.63 0.97
N ARG A 124 1.12 -31.66 2.05
CA ARG A 124 0.91 -32.60 3.17
C ARG A 124 -0.41 -32.38 3.91
N ARG A 125 -0.95 -31.16 3.88
CA ARG A 125 -2.14 -30.77 4.65
C ARG A 125 -3.43 -30.92 3.85
N PHE A 126 -3.40 -30.56 2.57
CA PHE A 126 -4.59 -30.40 1.75
C PHE A 126 -4.52 -31.17 0.43
N GLY A 127 -3.35 -31.74 0.10
CA GLY A 127 -3.10 -32.42 -1.16
C GLY A 127 -2.67 -31.45 -2.27
N ALA A 128 -2.75 -31.96 -3.50
CA ALA A 128 -2.25 -31.25 -4.66
C ALA A 128 -3.22 -30.20 -5.21
N SER A 129 -2.70 -29.00 -5.45
CA SER A 129 -3.41 -27.96 -6.19
C SER A 129 -3.38 -28.23 -7.70
N SER A 130 -4.46 -27.86 -8.40
CA SER A 130 -4.53 -27.97 -9.87
C SER A 130 -3.78 -26.84 -10.56
N MET A 131 -3.76 -25.66 -9.95
CA MET A 131 -3.03 -24.49 -10.43
C MET A 131 -2.32 -23.77 -9.30
N ILE A 132 -1.15 -23.22 -9.62
CA ILE A 132 -0.42 -22.31 -8.73
C ILE A 132 -0.23 -20.98 -9.46
N ARG A 133 -0.68 -19.91 -8.81
CA ARG A 133 -0.52 -18.52 -9.27
C ARG A 133 0.66 -17.88 -8.54
N HIS A 134 1.50 -17.13 -9.25
CA HIS A 134 2.64 -16.42 -8.69
C HIS A 134 3.00 -15.19 -9.53
N ASP A 135 3.77 -14.28 -8.92
CA ASP A 135 4.33 -13.10 -9.60
C ASP A 135 5.85 -13.25 -9.89
N GLN A 136 6.45 -14.39 -9.55
CA GLN A 136 7.85 -14.70 -9.85
C GLN A 136 8.10 -15.00 -11.34
N GLY A 137 9.35 -14.81 -11.78
CA GLY A 137 9.74 -15.05 -13.16
C GLY A 137 9.59 -16.53 -13.59
N PRO A 138 9.35 -16.81 -14.88
CA PRO A 138 9.07 -18.16 -15.37
C PRO A 138 10.26 -19.12 -15.19
N ARG A 139 11.51 -18.62 -15.26
CA ARG A 139 12.71 -19.43 -15.03
C ARG A 139 12.76 -19.98 -13.60
N PHE A 140 12.63 -19.09 -12.62
CA PHE A 140 12.60 -19.44 -11.20
C PHE A 140 11.51 -20.47 -10.88
N MET A 141 10.30 -20.24 -11.40
CA MET A 141 9.20 -21.17 -11.15
C MET A 141 9.38 -22.50 -11.86
N SER A 142 10.00 -22.54 -13.05
CA SER A 142 10.39 -23.81 -13.67
C SER A 142 11.32 -24.62 -12.77
N GLU A 143 12.27 -23.98 -12.09
CA GLU A 143 13.16 -24.64 -11.13
C GLU A 143 12.41 -25.12 -9.88
N VAL A 144 11.56 -24.27 -9.27
CA VAL A 144 10.72 -24.65 -8.12
C VAL A 144 9.87 -25.87 -8.43
N PHE A 145 9.20 -25.87 -9.59
CA PHE A 145 8.36 -27.01 -10.00
C PHE A 145 9.17 -28.25 -10.34
N THR A 146 10.42 -28.10 -10.76
CA THR A 146 11.32 -29.25 -10.96
C THR A 146 11.66 -29.88 -9.62
N ARG A 147 12.10 -29.08 -8.64
CA ARG A 147 12.36 -29.56 -7.27
C ARG A 147 11.12 -30.16 -6.62
N PHE A 148 9.97 -29.52 -6.78
CA PHE A 148 8.71 -30.05 -6.26
C PHE A 148 8.32 -31.41 -6.89
N ARG A 149 8.55 -31.59 -8.19
CA ARG A 149 8.31 -32.88 -8.86
C ARG A 149 9.30 -33.96 -8.41
N GLU A 150 10.55 -33.61 -8.16
CA GLU A 150 11.56 -34.52 -7.61
C GLU A 150 11.14 -34.98 -6.20
N LEU A 151 10.74 -34.06 -5.33
CA LEU A 151 10.27 -34.36 -3.97
C LEU A 151 9.06 -35.31 -3.95
N LEU A 152 8.18 -35.23 -4.95
CA LEU A 152 6.94 -36.02 -5.01
C LEU A 152 6.97 -37.19 -6.00
N GLY A 153 8.12 -37.50 -6.60
CA GLY A 153 8.27 -38.63 -7.51
C GLY A 153 7.48 -38.50 -8.82
N SER A 154 7.53 -37.33 -9.48
CA SER A 154 6.99 -37.04 -10.83
C SER A 154 5.47 -37.15 -11.04
N LYS A 155 4.65 -37.32 -10.00
CA LYS A 155 3.20 -37.53 -10.13
C LYS A 155 2.34 -36.25 -10.16
N GLN A 156 2.95 -35.06 -10.08
CA GLN A 156 2.22 -33.79 -10.00
C GLN A 156 2.20 -33.01 -11.32
N ARG A 157 1.01 -32.52 -11.69
CA ARG A 157 0.75 -31.70 -12.88
C ARG A 157 -0.02 -30.43 -12.53
N ALA A 158 0.50 -29.65 -11.59
CA ALA A 158 -0.04 -28.32 -11.33
C ALA A 158 0.34 -27.37 -12.48
N THR A 159 -0.64 -26.65 -13.02
CA THR A 159 -0.39 -25.69 -14.12
C THR A 159 0.03 -24.34 -13.55
N GLN A 160 1.10 -23.76 -14.12
CA GLN A 160 1.58 -22.43 -13.76
C GLN A 160 0.70 -21.36 -14.42
N VAL A 161 0.30 -20.34 -13.65
CA VAL A 161 -0.42 -19.18 -14.18
C VAL A 161 0.25 -17.89 -13.67
N TYR A 162 1.07 -17.26 -14.51
CA TYR A 162 1.63 -15.93 -14.26
C TYR A 162 0.63 -14.83 -14.67
N ARG A 163 0.07 -14.09 -13.70
CA ARG A 163 -0.87 -12.98 -13.95
C ARG A 163 -0.82 -11.89 -12.85
N PRO A 164 0.08 -10.89 -12.96
CA PRO A 164 0.19 -9.81 -11.97
C PRO A 164 -1.10 -9.00 -11.80
N GLN A 165 -1.85 -8.81 -12.88
CA GLN A 165 -3.09 -8.01 -12.90
C GLN A 165 -4.23 -8.63 -12.07
N ALA A 166 -4.17 -9.93 -11.78
CA ALA A 166 -5.20 -10.67 -11.06
C ALA A 166 -4.82 -10.91 -9.59
N ASN A 167 -3.71 -10.35 -9.09
CA ASN A 167 -3.15 -10.68 -7.78
C ASN A 167 -3.71 -9.83 -6.61
N GLY A 168 -4.63 -8.89 -6.87
CA GLY A 168 -5.16 -7.99 -5.82
C GLY A 168 -5.90 -8.67 -4.66
N GLN A 169 -6.27 -9.96 -4.76
CA GLN A 169 -6.78 -10.71 -3.61
C GLN A 169 -5.65 -11.19 -2.69
N GLN A 170 -4.52 -11.60 -3.28
CA GLN A 170 -3.30 -11.96 -2.56
C GLN A 170 -2.67 -10.73 -1.91
N GLU A 171 -2.55 -9.61 -2.63
CA GLU A 171 -1.97 -8.36 -2.10
C GLU A 171 -2.70 -7.88 -0.82
N ARG A 172 -4.03 -7.94 -0.81
CA ARG A 172 -4.83 -7.60 0.38
C ARG A 172 -4.61 -8.59 1.52
N SER A 173 -4.41 -9.85 1.21
CA SER A 173 -4.15 -10.89 2.20
C SER A 173 -2.77 -10.73 2.82
N VAL A 174 -1.76 -10.38 2.01
CA VAL A 174 -0.42 -9.98 2.47
C VAL A 174 -0.53 -8.78 3.41
N GLN A 175 -1.23 -7.72 3.01
CA GLN A 175 -1.43 -6.54 3.87
C GLN A 175 -2.12 -6.90 5.19
N THR A 176 -3.12 -7.79 5.15
CA THR A 176 -3.86 -8.25 6.33
C THR A 176 -2.96 -9.04 7.27
N VAL A 177 -2.17 -9.98 6.74
CA VAL A 177 -1.19 -10.76 7.50
C VAL A 177 -0.17 -9.83 8.14
N ILE A 178 0.44 -8.93 7.37
CA ILE A 178 1.47 -8.02 7.86
C ILE A 178 0.90 -7.07 8.92
N ARG A 179 -0.32 -6.54 8.73
CA ARG A 179 -0.97 -5.71 9.74
C ARG A 179 -1.25 -6.48 11.02
N SER A 180 -1.68 -7.75 10.89
CA SER A 180 -1.88 -8.63 12.05
C SER A 180 -0.56 -8.92 12.76
N VAL A 181 0.52 -9.22 12.04
CA VAL A 181 1.85 -9.47 12.65
C VAL A 181 2.34 -8.21 13.36
N LYS A 182 2.29 -7.05 12.69
CA LYS A 182 2.70 -5.75 13.25
C LYS A 182 2.00 -5.39 14.56
N ALA A 183 0.75 -5.82 14.76
CA ALA A 183 0.02 -5.53 15.99
C ALA A 183 0.55 -6.26 17.22
N TYR A 184 1.35 -7.32 17.03
CA TYR A 184 1.82 -8.20 18.11
C TYR A 184 3.34 -8.31 18.22
N ILE A 185 4.10 -7.64 17.34
CA ILE A 185 5.54 -7.48 17.50
C ILE A 185 5.78 -6.84 18.86
N ALA A 186 6.46 -7.59 19.74
CA ALA A 186 6.76 -7.16 21.10
C ALA A 186 8.16 -6.56 21.19
N GLU A 187 9.10 -7.10 20.41
CA GLU A 187 10.49 -6.68 20.43
C GLU A 187 10.73 -5.41 19.61
N ALA A 188 11.61 -4.55 20.12
CA ALA A 188 11.91 -3.26 19.49
C ALA A 188 12.68 -3.41 18.17
N ASP A 189 13.50 -4.46 18.06
CA ASP A 189 14.21 -4.87 16.84
C ASP A 189 13.35 -5.73 15.90
N GLN A 190 12.13 -6.07 16.34
CA GLN A 190 11.15 -6.84 15.60
C GLN A 190 11.58 -8.28 15.29
N SER A 191 12.54 -8.85 16.02
CA SER A 191 13.10 -10.18 15.75
C SER A 191 12.10 -11.33 15.96
N ASP A 192 11.00 -11.08 16.67
CA ASP A 192 9.94 -12.04 17.00
C ASP A 192 8.85 -12.18 15.92
N TRP A 193 8.97 -11.46 14.80
CA TRP A 193 7.92 -11.36 13.78
C TRP A 193 7.51 -12.72 13.19
N ASP A 194 8.44 -13.66 13.10
CA ASP A 194 8.28 -14.93 12.40
C ASP A 194 7.45 -15.94 13.22
N ASP A 195 7.63 -15.97 14.54
CA ASP A 195 6.80 -16.72 15.48
C ASP A 195 5.36 -16.18 15.47
N HIS A 196 5.19 -14.85 15.48
CA HIS A 196 3.86 -14.25 15.36
C HIS A 196 3.22 -14.56 14.01
N ALA A 197 3.96 -14.49 12.91
CA ALA A 197 3.44 -14.83 11.58
C ALA A 197 2.87 -16.25 11.56
N GLU A 198 3.57 -17.21 12.14
CA GLU A 198 3.09 -18.60 12.18
C GLU A 198 1.89 -18.78 13.11
N ARG A 199 1.89 -18.18 14.31
CA ARG A 199 0.81 -18.30 15.31
C ARG A 199 -0.50 -17.65 14.89
N ARG A 200 -0.43 -16.55 14.13
CA ARG A 200 -1.62 -15.77 13.75
C ARG A 200 -2.45 -16.40 12.64
N ARG A 201 -1.94 -17.45 11.98
CA ARG A 201 -2.70 -18.22 10.97
C ARG A 201 -4.05 -18.69 11.49
N PHE A 202 -4.12 -19.17 12.72
CA PHE A 202 -5.37 -19.62 13.32
C PHE A 202 -6.38 -18.48 13.40
N ALA A 203 -5.98 -17.32 13.93
CA ALA A 203 -6.85 -16.16 14.07
C ALA A 203 -7.33 -15.64 12.70
N LEU A 204 -6.44 -15.56 11.71
CA LEU A 204 -6.78 -15.12 10.35
C LEU A 204 -7.78 -16.06 9.66
N ASN A 205 -7.59 -17.38 9.77
CA ASN A 205 -8.44 -18.36 9.10
C ASN A 205 -9.77 -18.60 9.82
N THR A 206 -9.88 -18.27 11.10
CA THR A 206 -11.14 -18.35 11.88
C THR A 206 -11.90 -17.03 11.94
N SER A 207 -11.33 -15.96 11.37
CA SER A 207 -12.02 -14.68 11.21
C SER A 207 -12.97 -14.74 10.02
N PHE A 208 -14.09 -14.01 10.14
CA PHE A 208 -15.11 -13.91 9.08
C PHE A 208 -14.56 -13.20 7.84
N ASP A 209 -14.68 -13.82 6.67
CA ASP A 209 -14.34 -13.20 5.38
C ASP A 209 -15.60 -12.64 4.72
N ALA A 210 -15.71 -11.30 4.69
CA ALA A 210 -16.84 -10.60 4.09
C ALA A 210 -17.03 -10.89 2.59
N THR A 211 -15.99 -11.34 1.88
CA THR A 211 -16.09 -11.72 0.46
C THR A 211 -16.85 -13.02 0.27
N ARG A 212 -16.72 -13.94 1.23
CA ARG A 212 -17.25 -15.31 1.16
C ARG A 212 -18.42 -15.54 2.11
N LEU A 213 -18.66 -14.57 3.00
CA LEU A 213 -19.65 -14.59 4.08
C LEU A 213 -19.51 -15.81 4.99
N ASP A 214 -18.28 -16.28 5.16
CA ASP A 214 -17.94 -17.43 6.00
C ASP A 214 -16.48 -17.33 6.45
N THR A 215 -16.04 -18.22 7.34
CA THR A 215 -14.64 -18.32 7.74
C THR A 215 -13.85 -19.19 6.77
N PRO A 216 -12.62 -18.81 6.40
CA PRO A 216 -11.77 -19.69 5.59
C PRO A 216 -11.58 -21.09 6.20
N PHE A 217 -11.51 -21.19 7.52
CA PHE A 217 -11.41 -22.45 8.24
C PHE A 217 -12.63 -23.34 7.96
N TYR A 218 -13.85 -22.81 8.11
CA TYR A 218 -15.06 -23.57 7.83
C TYR A 218 -15.14 -23.97 6.35
N LEU A 219 -14.77 -23.10 5.41
CA LEU A 219 -14.79 -23.45 3.99
C LEU A 219 -13.78 -24.54 3.60
N VAL A 220 -12.68 -24.69 4.32
CA VAL A 220 -11.70 -25.76 4.10
C VAL A 220 -12.07 -27.04 4.84
N HIS A 221 -12.47 -26.92 6.11
CA HIS A 221 -12.62 -28.06 7.00
C HIS A 221 -14.07 -28.52 7.13
N GLY A 222 -15.05 -27.69 6.80
CA GLY A 222 -16.50 -27.91 6.88
C GLY A 222 -17.09 -27.87 8.29
N TRP A 223 -16.28 -27.63 9.31
CA TRP A 223 -16.70 -27.44 10.69
C TRP A 223 -16.03 -26.20 11.27
N ASP A 224 -16.66 -25.61 12.29
CA ASP A 224 -16.10 -24.46 12.97
C ASP A 224 -14.94 -24.85 13.86
N ALA A 225 -13.86 -24.06 13.82
CA ALA A 225 -12.77 -24.23 14.75
C ALA A 225 -13.26 -23.97 16.19
N GLN A 226 -12.92 -24.87 17.10
CA GLN A 226 -13.16 -24.63 18.51
C GLN A 226 -12.02 -23.79 19.09
N GLY A 227 -12.32 -22.52 19.39
CA GLY A 227 -11.42 -21.69 20.20
C GLY A 227 -11.39 -22.16 21.66
N THR A 228 -10.34 -21.79 22.40
CA THR A 228 -10.14 -22.17 23.80
C THR A 228 -11.36 -21.89 24.67
N ALA A 229 -11.99 -20.71 24.52
CA ALA A 229 -13.19 -20.36 25.26
C ALA A 229 -14.38 -21.30 24.96
N SER A 230 -14.55 -21.69 23.69
CA SER A 230 -15.62 -22.64 23.29
C SER A 230 -15.37 -24.03 23.86
N ALA A 231 -14.12 -24.49 23.86
CA ALA A 231 -13.74 -25.78 24.44
C ALA A 231 -13.96 -25.80 25.97
N MET A 232 -13.69 -24.69 26.66
CA MET A 232 -13.92 -24.56 28.12
C MET A 232 -15.40 -24.54 28.50
N LEU A 233 -16.29 -24.06 27.62
CA LEU A 233 -17.73 -24.01 27.86
C LEU A 233 -18.43 -25.37 27.67
N GLY A 234 -17.70 -26.38 27.19
CA GLY A 234 -18.22 -27.73 26.98
C GLY A 234 -19.11 -27.85 25.73
N PRO A 235 -19.59 -29.07 25.42
CA PRO A 235 -20.42 -29.29 24.25
C PRO A 235 -21.73 -28.52 24.37
N LYS A 236 -22.11 -27.80 23.30
CA LYS A 236 -23.44 -27.21 23.19
C LYS A 236 -24.48 -28.36 23.21
N PRO A 237 -25.58 -28.24 23.98
CA PRO A 237 -26.63 -29.24 23.96
C PRO A 237 -27.15 -29.42 22.53
N SER A 238 -26.93 -30.60 21.95
CA SER A 238 -27.50 -31.01 20.67
C SER A 238 -28.75 -31.85 20.93
N SER A 239 -29.85 -31.56 20.23
CA SER A 239 -31.08 -32.35 20.30
C SER A 239 -30.96 -33.74 19.64
N LEU A 240 -29.86 -34.00 18.92
CA LEU A 240 -29.61 -35.24 18.21
C LEU A 240 -28.25 -35.82 18.64
N PRO A 241 -28.22 -36.98 19.33
CA PRO A 241 -26.99 -37.70 19.57
C PRO A 241 -26.51 -38.31 18.25
N GLU A 242 -25.42 -37.79 17.70
CA GLU A 242 -24.72 -38.40 16.55
C GLU A 242 -23.95 -39.62 17.07
N ARG A 243 -24.51 -40.82 16.88
CA ARG A 243 -24.04 -42.04 17.54
C ARG A 243 -22.91 -42.74 16.78
N THR A 244 -22.72 -42.40 15.51
CA THR A 244 -21.70 -43.01 14.64
C THR A 244 -20.97 -41.98 13.78
N ALA A 245 -19.71 -42.25 13.46
CA ALA A 245 -18.91 -41.44 12.54
C ALA A 245 -19.53 -41.32 11.13
N TYR A 246 -20.35 -42.30 10.73
CA TYR A 246 -21.06 -42.31 9.46
C TYR A 246 -22.23 -41.31 9.42
N GLU A 247 -23.03 -41.26 10.50
CA GLU A 247 -24.12 -40.29 10.65
C GLU A 247 -23.58 -38.86 10.72
N TRP A 248 -22.49 -38.67 11.49
CA TRP A 248 -21.74 -37.41 11.55
C TRP A 248 -21.30 -36.97 10.14
N ARG A 249 -20.62 -37.86 9.39
CA ARG A 249 -20.13 -37.58 8.03
C ARG A 249 -21.26 -37.20 7.05
N ARG A 250 -22.40 -37.89 7.06
CA ARG A 250 -23.48 -37.62 6.09
C ARG A 250 -24.13 -36.26 6.31
N LYS A 251 -24.45 -35.92 7.56
CA LYS A 251 -25.01 -34.61 7.90
C LYS A 251 -24.01 -33.50 7.57
N PHE A 252 -22.76 -33.70 8.00
CA PHE A 252 -21.63 -32.82 7.70
C PHE A 252 -21.47 -32.58 6.20
N GLN A 253 -21.43 -33.63 5.37
CA GLN A 253 -21.22 -33.49 3.93
C GLN A 253 -22.36 -32.72 3.25
N ARG A 254 -23.61 -32.91 3.71
CA ARG A 254 -24.75 -32.16 3.18
C ARG A 254 -24.63 -30.67 3.49
N ASP A 255 -24.41 -30.34 4.75
CA ASP A 255 -24.35 -28.95 5.20
C ASP A 255 -23.12 -28.24 4.59
N TYR A 256 -21.99 -28.95 4.49
CA TYR A 256 -20.77 -28.48 3.81
C TYR A 256 -20.97 -28.26 2.30
N SER A 257 -21.66 -29.17 1.61
CA SER A 257 -21.94 -29.01 0.18
C SER A 257 -22.80 -27.77 -0.12
N TYR A 258 -23.73 -27.44 0.77
CA TYR A 258 -24.53 -26.23 0.68
C TYR A 258 -23.67 -24.98 0.89
N ALA A 259 -22.83 -24.97 1.92
CA ALA A 259 -21.92 -23.86 2.17
C ALA A 259 -20.95 -23.60 1.01
N LEU A 260 -20.37 -24.65 0.41
CA LEU A 260 -19.52 -24.53 -0.77
C LEU A 260 -20.26 -23.91 -1.96
N ALA A 261 -21.49 -24.35 -2.22
CA ALA A 261 -22.31 -23.80 -3.31
C ALA A 261 -22.64 -22.31 -3.07
N CYS A 262 -22.99 -21.94 -1.83
CA CYS A 262 -23.21 -20.55 -1.45
C CYS A 262 -21.93 -19.70 -1.61
N ALA A 263 -20.79 -20.20 -1.16
CA ALA A 263 -19.51 -19.49 -1.28
C ALA A 263 -19.11 -19.29 -2.75
N GLU A 264 -19.33 -20.30 -3.61
CA GLU A 264 -19.09 -20.20 -5.05
C GLU A 264 -19.97 -19.11 -5.70
N ASP A 265 -21.28 -19.11 -5.40
CA ASP A 265 -22.22 -18.12 -5.93
C ASP A 265 -21.90 -16.70 -5.43
N LEU A 266 -21.60 -16.54 -4.14
CA LEU A 266 -21.19 -15.27 -3.56
C LEU A 266 -19.89 -14.75 -4.17
N GLN A 267 -18.90 -15.63 -4.38
CA GLN A 267 -17.64 -15.25 -5.01
C GLN A 267 -17.88 -14.80 -6.46
N LYS A 268 -18.74 -15.50 -7.22
CA LYS A 268 -19.14 -15.11 -8.57
C LYS A 268 -19.84 -13.75 -8.58
N LYS A 269 -20.79 -13.51 -7.68
CA LYS A 269 -21.49 -12.22 -7.52
C LYS A 269 -20.53 -11.08 -7.17
N ALA A 270 -19.70 -11.26 -6.13
CA ALA A 270 -18.74 -10.25 -5.67
C ALA A 270 -17.67 -9.94 -6.73
N ARG A 271 -17.32 -10.91 -7.59
CA ARG A 271 -16.44 -10.69 -8.75
C ARG A 271 -17.16 -9.97 -9.89
N ARG A 272 -18.39 -10.34 -10.24
CA ARG A 272 -19.19 -9.65 -11.26
C ARG A 272 -19.36 -8.18 -10.92
N VAL A 273 -19.79 -7.86 -9.70
CA VAL A 273 -19.94 -6.48 -9.22
C VAL A 273 -18.61 -5.72 -9.33
N ARG A 274 -17.48 -6.30 -8.89
CA ARG A 274 -16.16 -5.66 -9.03
C ARG A 274 -15.72 -5.47 -10.47
N SER A 275 -15.98 -6.46 -11.32
CA SER A 275 -15.66 -6.39 -12.75
C SER A 275 -16.50 -5.32 -13.42
N GLU A 276 -17.80 -5.27 -13.15
CA GLU A 276 -18.73 -4.26 -13.67
C GLU A 276 -18.33 -2.86 -13.19
N GLU A 277 -17.97 -2.70 -11.91
CA GLU A 277 -17.51 -1.42 -11.38
C GLU A 277 -16.17 -0.98 -12.00
N GLN A 278 -15.21 -1.90 -12.19
CA GLN A 278 -13.98 -1.60 -12.91
C GLN A 278 -14.23 -1.27 -14.37
N THR A 279 -15.08 -2.05 -15.05
CA THR A 279 -15.46 -1.82 -16.44
C THR A 279 -16.19 -0.49 -16.58
N ARG A 280 -17.06 -0.11 -15.64
CA ARG A 280 -17.73 1.20 -15.61
C ARG A 280 -16.72 2.33 -15.40
N LYS A 281 -15.85 2.23 -14.40
CA LYS A 281 -14.75 3.21 -14.18
C LYS A 281 -13.87 3.31 -15.43
N TRP A 282 -13.56 2.19 -16.06
CA TRP A 282 -12.77 2.14 -17.28
C TRP A 282 -13.53 2.72 -18.49
N GLN A 283 -14.84 2.52 -18.60
CA GLN A 283 -15.69 3.13 -19.63
C GLN A 283 -15.78 4.65 -19.42
N GLU A 284 -16.04 5.12 -18.20
CA GLU A 284 -16.05 6.55 -17.87
C GLU A 284 -14.69 7.20 -18.16
N LEU A 285 -13.59 6.54 -17.78
CA LEU A 285 -12.24 6.98 -18.11
C LEU A 285 -11.96 6.92 -19.61
N SER A 286 -12.40 5.88 -20.31
CA SER A 286 -12.23 5.73 -21.75
C SER A 286 -13.03 6.76 -22.51
N VAL A 287 -14.24 7.12 -22.06
CA VAL A 287 -15.06 8.20 -22.62
C VAL A 287 -14.38 9.55 -22.38
N ARG A 288 -13.85 9.81 -21.17
CA ARG A 288 -13.07 11.01 -20.87
C ARG A 288 -11.76 11.10 -21.68
N LEU A 289 -11.08 9.97 -21.88
CA LEU A 289 -9.86 9.89 -22.67
C LEU A 289 -10.16 10.04 -24.17
N LYS A 290 -11.23 9.41 -24.69
CA LYS A 290 -11.68 9.56 -26.09
C LYS A 290 -12.10 10.99 -26.41
N ALA A 291 -12.81 11.66 -25.49
CA ALA A 291 -13.27 13.04 -25.68
C ALA A 291 -12.14 14.09 -25.64
N GLY A 292 -10.91 13.71 -25.26
CA GLY A 292 -9.80 14.64 -25.05
C GLY A 292 -8.57 14.39 -25.93
N PHE A 293 -8.64 13.52 -26.93
CA PHE A 293 -7.55 13.30 -27.89
C PHE A 293 -8.03 13.49 -29.32
N GLU A 294 -7.35 14.38 -30.03
CA GLU A 294 -7.56 14.63 -31.45
C GLU A 294 -6.29 14.27 -32.25
N THR A 295 -6.46 14.02 -33.54
CA THR A 295 -5.32 13.85 -34.45
C THR A 295 -4.46 15.10 -34.43
N GLY A 296 -3.16 14.96 -34.15
CA GLY A 296 -2.21 16.06 -33.99
C GLY A 296 -1.79 16.35 -32.55
N ASP A 297 -2.50 15.84 -31.55
CA ASP A 297 -2.19 16.10 -30.14
C ASP A 297 -0.84 15.53 -29.71
N ALA A 298 -0.17 16.27 -28.81
CA ALA A 298 1.06 15.83 -28.17
C ALA A 298 0.77 14.99 -26.93
N VAL A 299 1.34 13.78 -26.86
CA VAL A 299 1.05 12.80 -25.81
C VAL A 299 2.33 12.14 -25.28
N TRP A 300 2.27 11.68 -24.04
CA TRP A 300 3.27 10.82 -23.42
C TRP A 300 2.82 9.35 -23.50
N LEU A 301 3.74 8.44 -23.80
CA LEU A 301 3.53 7.00 -23.91
C LEU A 301 4.15 6.27 -22.72
N TYR A 302 3.35 5.47 -22.02
CA TYR A 302 3.84 4.61 -20.95
C TYR A 302 4.52 3.34 -21.47
N ILE A 303 5.79 3.12 -21.15
CA ILE A 303 6.55 1.90 -21.50
C ILE A 303 7.11 1.27 -20.21
N PRO A 304 6.56 0.14 -19.73
CA PRO A 304 6.97 -0.48 -18.47
C PRO A 304 8.27 -1.32 -18.58
N LYS A 305 9.01 -1.22 -19.68
CA LYS A 305 10.24 -1.99 -19.92
C LYS A 305 11.45 -1.13 -19.61
N VAL A 306 12.32 -1.64 -18.75
CA VAL A 306 13.58 -1.01 -18.37
C VAL A 306 14.73 -1.90 -18.85
N GLN A 307 15.84 -1.29 -19.27
CA GLN A 307 17.02 -2.04 -19.73
C GLN A 307 17.60 -2.91 -18.60
N HIS A 308 18.22 -4.03 -18.99
CA HIS A 308 18.80 -4.97 -18.04
C HIS A 308 19.92 -4.29 -17.24
N GLY A 309 19.84 -4.34 -15.90
CA GLY A 309 20.79 -3.68 -14.99
C GLY A 309 20.30 -2.35 -14.38
N LEU A 310 19.19 -1.79 -14.86
CA LEU A 310 18.58 -0.58 -14.28
C LEU A 310 17.34 -0.93 -13.43
N SER A 311 17.17 -0.25 -12.30
CA SER A 311 16.03 -0.47 -11.40
C SER A 311 14.75 0.13 -11.98
N ARG A 312 13.67 -0.65 -12.03
CA ARG A 312 12.34 -0.18 -12.43
C ARG A 312 11.81 0.93 -11.52
N THR A 313 12.19 0.90 -10.25
CA THR A 313 11.72 1.86 -9.22
C THR A 313 12.23 3.28 -9.47
N LEU A 314 13.42 3.40 -10.09
CA LEU A 314 14.07 4.69 -10.36
C LEU A 314 13.93 5.14 -11.82
N ALA A 315 13.30 4.33 -12.68
CA ALA A 315 13.17 4.61 -14.10
C ALA A 315 11.96 5.51 -14.40
N HIS A 316 12.13 6.47 -15.30
CA HIS A 316 11.03 7.20 -15.90
C HIS A 316 10.27 6.27 -16.85
N LEU A 317 8.98 6.04 -16.58
CA LEU A 317 8.16 5.07 -17.32
C LEU A 317 7.30 5.72 -18.41
N TRP A 318 7.27 7.05 -18.48
CA TRP A 318 6.55 7.82 -19.48
C TRP A 318 7.54 8.45 -20.45
N TYR A 319 7.40 8.11 -21.73
CA TYR A 319 8.29 8.51 -22.82
C TYR A 319 7.55 9.42 -23.79
N GLY A 320 8.27 10.30 -24.47
CA GLY A 320 7.68 11.25 -25.41
C GLY A 320 8.40 12.60 -25.34
N PRO A 321 7.78 13.66 -25.90
CA PRO A 321 6.41 13.71 -26.43
C PRO A 321 6.28 13.07 -27.83
N PHE A 322 5.22 12.29 -28.04
CA PHE A 322 4.81 11.77 -29.34
C PHE A 322 3.62 12.59 -29.89
N ARG A 323 3.38 12.53 -31.20
CA ARG A 323 2.17 13.11 -31.81
C ARG A 323 1.23 12.01 -32.29
N ILE A 324 -0.06 12.22 -32.09
CA ILE A 324 -1.11 11.35 -32.64
C ILE A 324 -1.23 11.58 -34.15
N GLU A 325 -1.05 10.53 -34.94
CA GLU A 325 -1.19 10.55 -36.40
C GLU A 325 -2.60 10.13 -36.83
N GLU A 326 -3.12 9.06 -36.24
CA GLU A 326 -4.42 8.48 -36.59
C GLU A 326 -5.10 7.89 -35.34
N ILE A 327 -6.42 8.04 -35.24
CA ILE A 327 -7.25 7.46 -34.17
C ILE A 327 -8.23 6.49 -34.81
N GLN A 328 -8.28 5.24 -34.31
CA GLN A 328 -9.30 4.26 -34.68
C GLN A 328 -10.35 4.10 -33.58
N ASP A 329 -11.56 3.68 -33.95
CA ASP A 329 -12.72 3.53 -33.05
C ASP A 329 -12.48 2.56 -31.88
N ASP A 330 -11.59 1.59 -32.06
CA ASP A 330 -11.22 0.53 -31.11
C ASP A 330 -10.21 0.94 -30.02
N LEU A 331 -10.15 2.23 -29.65
CA LEU A 331 -9.22 2.76 -28.62
C LEU A 331 -7.74 2.51 -28.95
N ARG A 332 -7.42 2.34 -30.24
CA ARG A 332 -6.05 2.26 -30.75
C ARG A 332 -5.70 3.57 -31.44
N VAL A 333 -4.52 4.07 -31.12
CA VAL A 333 -3.97 5.30 -31.67
C VAL A 333 -2.64 4.99 -32.30
N ARG A 334 -2.41 5.52 -33.49
CA ARG A 334 -1.12 5.47 -34.17
C ARG A 334 -0.32 6.71 -33.79
N LEU A 335 0.85 6.49 -33.20
CA LEU A 335 1.80 7.55 -32.89
C LEU A 335 2.81 7.72 -34.01
N LYS A 336 3.21 8.97 -34.26
CA LYS A 336 4.35 9.28 -35.14
C LYS A 336 5.66 8.95 -34.42
N VAL A 337 6.26 7.81 -34.76
CA VAL A 337 7.51 7.30 -34.15
C VAL A 337 8.75 7.65 -35.00
N GLU A 338 8.57 7.99 -36.28
CA GLU A 338 9.65 8.38 -37.18
C GLU A 338 10.45 9.58 -36.63
N ASN A 339 11.78 9.48 -36.64
CA ASN A 339 12.75 10.47 -36.13
C ASN A 339 12.76 10.72 -34.61
N THR A 340 12.08 9.91 -33.80
CA THR A 340 12.07 10.07 -32.33
C THR A 340 13.17 9.28 -31.60
N GLY A 341 13.89 8.39 -32.30
CA GLY A 341 14.90 7.51 -31.72
C GLY A 341 14.36 6.31 -30.92
N TYR A 342 13.03 6.17 -30.81
CA TYR A 342 12.38 5.07 -30.11
C TYR A 342 11.97 3.94 -31.05
N CYS A 343 12.35 2.69 -30.73
CA CYS A 343 11.84 1.49 -31.40
C CYS A 343 10.58 0.97 -30.68
N ALA A 344 9.47 1.68 -30.80
CA ALA A 344 8.18 1.28 -30.23
C ALA A 344 7.17 0.93 -31.34
N ASN A 345 6.23 0.02 -31.04
CA ASN A 345 5.12 -0.25 -31.97
C ASN A 345 4.32 1.05 -32.15
N PRO A 346 4.13 1.55 -33.39
CA PRO A 346 3.40 2.79 -33.64
C PRO A 346 1.94 2.71 -33.19
N TRP A 347 1.35 1.52 -33.15
CA TRP A 347 0.00 1.31 -32.64
C TRP A 347 0.00 1.05 -31.13
N VAL A 348 -0.64 1.96 -30.40
CA VAL A 348 -0.74 1.91 -28.94
C VAL A 348 -2.18 2.15 -28.47
N HIS A 349 -2.56 1.49 -27.39
CA HIS A 349 -3.89 1.68 -26.81
C HIS A 349 -3.95 3.01 -26.05
N VAL A 350 -5.07 3.75 -26.16
CA VAL A 350 -5.28 5.07 -25.53
C VAL A 350 -4.99 5.05 -24.03
N SER A 351 -5.25 3.94 -23.35
CA SER A 351 -4.97 3.84 -21.91
C SER A 351 -3.49 4.04 -21.56
N ARG A 352 -2.56 3.73 -22.46
CA ARG A 352 -1.11 3.93 -22.27
C ARG A 352 -0.66 5.36 -22.59
N LEU A 353 -1.58 6.25 -22.93
CA LEU A 353 -1.31 7.64 -23.28
C LEU A 353 -1.71 8.57 -22.14
N LYS A 354 -0.96 9.65 -22.00
CA LYS A 354 -1.26 10.79 -21.13
C LYS A 354 -1.14 12.07 -21.97
N PRO A 355 -2.13 12.99 -21.92
CA PRO A 355 -2.03 14.24 -22.67
C PRO A 355 -0.84 15.07 -22.16
N ARG A 356 -0.12 15.71 -23.08
CA ARG A 356 0.84 16.76 -22.71
C ARG A 356 0.03 18.01 -22.36
N ALA A 357 0.32 18.61 -21.21
CA ALA A 357 -0.21 19.92 -20.92
C ALA A 357 0.42 20.92 -21.89
N VAL A 358 -0.38 21.50 -22.79
CA VAL A 358 0.03 22.57 -23.69
C VAL A 358 -0.74 23.80 -23.25
N PHE A 359 -0.07 24.76 -22.61
CA PHE A 359 -0.69 26.03 -22.30
C PHE A 359 -0.30 27.05 -23.37
N PRO A 360 -1.24 27.87 -23.88
CA PRO A 360 -0.87 28.98 -24.75
C PRO A 360 0.11 29.90 -24.01
N ARG A 361 1.09 30.45 -24.75
CA ARG A 361 1.98 31.50 -24.22
C ARG A 361 1.12 32.65 -23.68
N ARG A 362 1.64 33.36 -22.67
CA ARG A 362 1.01 34.58 -22.12
C ARG A 362 0.61 35.49 -23.30
N PRO A 363 -0.62 36.02 -23.36
CA PRO A 363 -0.94 37.07 -24.33
C PRO A 363 0.09 38.19 -24.19
N THR A 364 0.76 38.57 -25.29
CA THR A 364 1.74 39.66 -25.33
C THR A 364 1.07 41.03 -25.42
N THR A 365 -0.21 41.13 -25.05
CA THR A 365 -0.94 42.39 -25.10
C THR A 365 -0.36 43.31 -24.04
N GLU A 366 0.39 44.32 -24.48
CA GLU A 366 0.74 45.47 -23.66
C GLU A 366 -0.57 46.16 -23.26
N LEU A 367 -0.86 46.19 -21.97
CA LEU A 367 -1.89 47.07 -21.42
C LEU A 367 -1.21 48.43 -21.27
N ASP A 368 -1.63 49.42 -22.08
CA ASP A 368 -1.35 50.82 -21.80
C ASP A 368 -2.06 51.17 -20.49
N LEU A 369 -1.32 51.12 -19.39
CA LEU A 369 -1.76 51.66 -18.12
C LEU A 369 -1.32 53.12 -18.10
N GLU A 370 -2.29 54.03 -18.11
CA GLU A 370 -2.03 55.45 -17.79
C GLU A 370 -1.44 55.51 -16.38
N GLY A 371 -0.28 56.16 -16.25
CA GLY A 371 0.60 56.04 -15.08
C GLY A 371 0.15 56.81 -13.86
N ASP A 372 -1.02 56.52 -13.29
CA ASP A 372 -1.49 57.21 -12.07
C ASP A 372 -2.19 56.34 -11.01
N ASP A 373 -2.08 55.01 -11.06
CA ASP A 373 -2.58 54.14 -9.97
C ASP A 373 -1.45 53.78 -8.98
N ASP A 374 -1.03 54.78 -8.20
CA ASP A 374 -0.14 54.62 -7.04
C ASP A 374 -0.95 54.06 -5.85
N PHE A 375 -1.18 52.75 -5.86
CA PHE A 375 -1.84 52.02 -4.77
C PHE A 375 -0.85 51.78 -3.61
N ASP A 376 -0.47 52.82 -2.85
CA ASP A 376 0.16 52.65 -1.52
C ASP A 376 0.22 53.95 -0.67
N ALA A 377 -0.82 54.78 -0.68
CA ALA A 377 -0.87 55.97 0.18
C ALA A 377 -2.24 56.21 0.85
N ALA A 378 -2.61 55.38 1.84
CA ALA A 378 -3.62 55.77 2.83
C ALA A 378 -3.38 55.11 4.21
N LEU A 379 -2.97 55.97 5.14
CA LEU A 379 -2.76 55.87 6.59
C LEU A 379 -3.70 54.91 7.36
N LEU A 380 -3.16 54.25 8.40
CA LEU A 380 -3.91 53.92 9.61
C LEU A 380 -3.25 54.56 10.86
N PRO A 381 -4.04 54.96 11.88
CA PRO A 381 -3.59 55.83 12.97
C PRO A 381 -2.86 55.09 14.10
N GLU A 382 -1.97 55.82 14.78
CA GLU A 382 -1.17 55.40 15.93
C GLU A 382 -1.97 55.31 17.24
N ASP A 383 -1.59 54.32 18.07
CA ASP A 383 -1.72 54.15 19.53
C ASP A 383 -3.03 53.65 20.19
N SER A 384 -2.91 52.51 20.91
CA SER A 384 -3.17 52.41 22.37
C SER A 384 -3.19 50.96 22.88
N TRP A 385 -2.21 50.57 23.70
CA TRP A 385 -2.24 49.40 24.60
C TRP A 385 -1.49 49.77 25.89
N GLU A 386 -2.07 49.58 27.08
CA GLU A 386 -1.32 49.22 28.32
C GLU A 386 -2.17 48.38 29.31
N PRO A 387 -1.60 47.32 29.94
CA PRO A 387 -2.26 46.47 30.98
C PRO A 387 -1.57 46.43 32.36
N ASN A 388 -2.20 45.85 33.40
CA ASN A 388 -1.51 45.42 34.65
C ASN A 388 -2.18 44.23 35.43
N ASN A 389 -1.40 43.15 35.68
CA ASN A 389 -1.27 42.12 36.78
C ASN A 389 -2.45 41.68 37.70
N SER A 390 -2.57 40.50 38.39
CA SER A 390 -1.72 39.32 38.75
C SER A 390 -2.53 38.22 39.52
N ASN A 391 -2.25 36.91 39.35
CA ASN A 391 -2.59 35.79 40.29
C ASN A 391 -1.76 34.50 39.96
N ASP A 392 -1.04 33.93 40.93
CA ASP A 392 -0.01 32.87 40.75
C ASP A 392 -0.53 31.42 41.00
N GLU A 393 -1.54 31.00 40.24
CA GLU A 393 -1.86 29.58 40.00
C GLU A 393 -1.50 29.27 38.55
N TYR A 394 -0.50 28.43 38.33
CA TYR A 394 0.00 28.16 36.98
C TYR A 394 -0.69 26.95 36.37
N GLU A 395 -1.63 27.20 35.46
CA GLU A 395 -2.17 26.14 34.63
C GLU A 395 -1.06 25.53 33.78
N VAL A 396 -0.99 24.20 33.70
CA VAL A 396 -0.04 23.53 32.82
C VAL A 396 -0.55 23.67 31.38
N GLU A 397 0.17 24.41 30.54
CA GLU A 397 -0.23 24.63 29.14
C GLU A 397 0.12 23.41 28.30
N LYS A 398 1.37 22.94 28.39
CA LYS A 398 1.84 21.84 27.56
C LYS A 398 3.06 21.16 28.14
N ILE A 399 3.13 19.86 27.91
CA ILE A 399 4.32 19.05 28.20
C ILE A 399 5.17 19.00 26.93
N LEU A 400 6.44 19.39 27.05
CA LEU A 400 7.32 19.61 25.91
C LEU A 400 8.27 18.44 25.65
N ASP A 401 8.83 17.85 26.70
CA ASP A 401 9.85 16.81 26.55
C ASP A 401 9.87 15.82 27.72
N LEU A 402 10.50 14.66 27.50
CA LEU A 402 10.62 13.56 28.46
C LEU A 402 12.07 13.07 28.52
N ARG A 403 12.62 13.00 29.73
CA ARG A 403 13.95 12.42 29.96
C ARG A 403 13.94 11.35 31.05
N TRP A 404 14.95 10.49 31.00
CA TRP A 404 15.15 9.41 31.95
C TRP A 404 16.45 9.59 32.72
N VAL A 405 16.32 9.87 34.03
CA VAL A 405 17.47 10.17 34.88
C VAL A 405 17.74 9.01 35.83
N LYS A 406 19.02 8.74 36.08
CA LYS A 406 19.48 7.75 37.07
C LYS A 406 20.44 8.47 38.02
N ARG A 407 19.96 8.82 39.21
CA ARG A 407 20.73 9.67 40.14
C ARG A 407 21.92 8.93 40.79
N THR A 408 21.88 7.60 40.91
CA THR A 408 22.99 6.77 41.42
C THR A 408 23.08 5.40 40.72
N ARG A 409 24.26 4.74 40.76
CA ARG A 409 24.58 3.53 39.98
C ARG A 409 23.60 2.37 40.21
N THR A 410 23.04 2.25 41.40
CA THR A 410 22.12 1.20 41.85
C THR A 410 20.64 1.60 41.84
N ALA A 411 20.30 2.86 41.61
CA ALA A 411 18.92 3.33 41.66
C ALA A 411 18.11 2.99 40.39
N LYS A 412 16.80 2.80 40.55
CA LYS A 412 15.87 2.56 39.44
C LYS A 412 15.71 3.84 38.61
N ARG A 413 15.58 3.72 37.29
CA ARG A 413 15.48 4.86 36.36
C ARG A 413 14.12 5.55 36.53
N THR A 414 14.09 6.85 36.76
CA THR A 414 12.86 7.66 36.96
C THR A 414 12.64 8.63 35.79
N ARG A 415 11.36 8.96 35.54
CA ARG A 415 10.92 9.85 34.45
C ARG A 415 10.73 11.28 34.96
N GLU A 416 11.29 12.25 34.26
CA GLU A 416 11.06 13.69 34.46
C GLU A 416 10.53 14.30 33.16
N TYR A 417 9.60 15.25 33.28
CA TYR A 417 8.94 15.90 32.15
C TYR A 417 9.28 17.39 32.14
N LEU A 418 9.54 17.93 30.95
CA LEU A 418 9.74 19.36 30.75
C LEU A 418 8.38 20.02 30.57
N VAL A 419 7.98 20.85 31.52
CA VAL A 419 6.63 21.40 31.61
C VAL A 419 6.67 22.88 31.28
N LYS A 420 5.87 23.28 30.30
CA LYS A 420 5.60 24.70 30.04
C LYS A 420 4.34 25.10 30.79
N TRP A 421 4.52 26.04 31.70
CA TRP A 421 3.47 26.63 32.51
C TRP A 421 2.79 27.74 31.71
N LYS A 422 1.47 27.86 31.83
CA LYS A 422 0.68 28.89 31.17
C LYS A 422 1.04 30.24 31.80
N GLY A 423 1.69 31.09 31.01
CA GLY A 423 2.13 32.43 31.42
C GLY A 423 3.59 32.57 31.83
N TYR A 424 4.43 31.53 31.72
CA TYR A 424 5.87 31.59 32.04
C TYR A 424 6.72 31.02 30.90
N ASP A 425 7.86 31.66 30.62
CA ASP A 425 8.70 31.37 29.46
C ASP A 425 9.74 30.29 29.68
N ASP A 426 10.21 30.11 30.92
CA ASP A 426 11.20 29.09 31.21
C ASP A 426 10.52 27.77 31.56
N PRO A 427 10.61 26.75 30.67
CA PRO A 427 10.05 25.44 30.96
C PRO A 427 10.94 24.73 31.96
N ASP A 428 10.33 24.06 32.93
CA ASP A 428 11.07 23.47 34.05
C ASP A 428 10.91 21.94 34.11
N TRP A 429 11.96 21.25 34.58
CA TRP A 429 11.98 19.79 34.62
C TRP A 429 11.35 19.28 35.91
N THR A 430 10.17 18.72 35.82
CA THR A 430 9.38 18.29 36.97
C THR A 430 9.14 16.77 36.95
N PRO A 431 9.34 16.05 38.07
CA PRO A 431 9.06 14.62 38.15
C PRO A 431 7.56 14.32 38.16
N VAL A 432 7.17 13.15 37.65
CA VAL A 432 5.77 12.73 37.51
C VAL A 432 4.96 12.81 38.80
N SER A 433 5.60 12.56 39.94
CA SER A 433 4.95 12.60 41.25
C SER A 433 4.43 13.98 41.66
N GLN A 434 4.81 15.06 40.95
CA GLN A 434 4.43 16.45 41.24
C GLN A 434 3.49 17.07 40.19
N LEU A 435 2.98 16.29 39.22
CA LEU A 435 2.08 16.75 38.16
C LEU A 435 0.67 16.14 38.33
N SER A 436 -0.38 16.97 38.33
CA SER A 436 -1.78 16.53 38.46
C SER A 436 -2.56 16.47 37.13
N CYS A 437 -1.92 16.77 35.99
CA CYS A 437 -2.55 16.90 34.66
C CYS A 437 -2.58 15.58 33.84
N SER A 438 -3.30 14.58 34.33
CA SER A 438 -3.36 13.22 33.77
C SER A 438 -3.77 13.12 32.29
N ALA A 439 -4.64 14.00 31.79
CA ALA A 439 -5.07 14.00 30.39
C ALA A 439 -3.96 14.45 29.41
N LEU A 440 -3.24 15.53 29.73
CA LEU A 440 -2.13 16.05 28.91
C LEU A 440 -0.93 15.09 28.90
N LEU A 441 -0.68 14.40 30.02
CA LEU A 441 0.32 13.34 30.11
C LEU A 441 -0.02 12.14 29.20
N TYR A 442 -1.29 11.79 29.07
CA TYR A 442 -1.73 10.70 28.22
C TYR A 442 -1.57 11.03 26.72
N GLU A 443 -1.99 12.24 26.30
CA GLU A 443 -1.84 12.71 24.92
C GLU A 443 -0.37 12.88 24.50
N PHE A 444 0.46 13.45 25.38
CA PHE A 444 1.89 13.59 25.11
C PHE A 444 2.58 12.22 24.96
N ASN A 445 2.27 11.25 25.83
CA ASN A 445 2.86 9.91 25.73
C ASN A 445 2.37 9.12 24.50
N GLN A 446 1.13 9.35 24.03
CA GLN A 446 0.70 8.86 22.72
C GLN A 446 1.52 9.50 21.59
N GLY A 447 1.81 10.80 21.66
CA GLY A 447 2.64 11.54 20.72
C GLY A 447 4.12 11.11 20.72
N VAL A 448 4.69 10.77 21.88
CA VAL A 448 6.07 10.27 21.99
C VAL A 448 6.20 8.84 21.49
N ASN A 449 5.24 7.96 21.79
CA ASN A 449 5.22 6.62 21.21
C ASN A 449 4.97 6.65 19.69
N ALA A 450 4.19 7.63 19.20
CA ALA A 450 4.06 7.90 17.78
C ALA A 450 5.36 8.44 17.16
N LYS A 451 6.09 9.33 17.86
CA LYS A 451 7.41 9.85 17.46
C LYS A 451 8.53 8.81 17.51
N ALA A 452 8.54 7.90 18.47
CA ALA A 452 9.49 6.78 18.53
C ALA A 452 9.24 5.79 17.37
N ARG A 453 7.94 5.52 17.06
CA ARG A 453 7.55 4.82 15.84
C ARG A 453 7.93 5.57 14.56
N PHE A 454 7.96 6.91 14.59
CA PHE A 454 8.36 7.78 13.46
C PHE A 454 9.88 7.93 13.31
N GLN A 455 10.66 7.95 14.40
CA GLN A 455 12.13 7.94 14.36
C GLN A 455 12.66 6.59 13.88
N ALA A 456 12.00 5.48 14.25
CA ALA A 456 12.25 4.18 13.66
C ALA A 456 11.95 4.12 12.14
N MET A 457 11.10 5.03 11.62
CA MET A 457 10.91 5.21 10.17
C MET A 457 12.00 6.08 9.52
N GLN A 458 12.64 7.01 10.24
CA GLN A 458 13.69 7.89 9.69
C GLN A 458 15.09 7.27 9.66
N ALA A 459 15.38 6.26 10.49
CA ALA A 459 16.66 5.53 10.42
C ALA A 459 16.80 4.64 9.16
N GLY A 460 15.79 4.60 8.29
CA GLY A 460 15.80 3.85 7.03
C GLY A 460 16.52 4.53 5.86
N ASP A 461 16.92 5.81 5.98
CA ASP A 461 17.51 6.58 4.86
C ASP A 461 19.04 6.74 4.91
N ASP A 462 19.74 6.12 5.87
CA ASP A 462 21.21 6.00 5.80
C ASP A 462 21.59 4.67 5.14
N HIS A 463 21.43 4.60 3.81
CA HIS A 463 22.15 3.59 3.03
C HIS A 463 23.66 3.95 3.04
N PRO A 464 24.54 3.07 3.54
CA PRO A 464 25.96 3.36 3.56
C PRO A 464 26.51 3.37 2.13
N ARG A 465 27.26 4.43 1.82
CA ARG A 465 28.21 4.43 0.70
C ARG A 465 29.19 3.28 0.88
N LEU A 466 29.20 2.37 -0.09
CA LEU A 466 30.42 1.84 -0.72
C LEU A 466 30.08 1.37 -2.14
#